data_AF-A0AAN6XWL1-F1
#
_entry.id   AF-A0AAN6XWL1-F1
#
_cell.length_a   1.000
_cell.length_b   1.000
_cell.length_c   1.000
_cell.angle_alpha   90.00
_cell.angle_beta   90.00
_cell.angle_gamma   90.00
#
_symmetry.space_group_name_H-M   'P 1'
#
loop_
_entity.id
_entity.type
_entity.pdbx_description
1 polymer ?
#
loop_
_entity_poly.entity_id
_entity_poly.type
_entity_poly.pdbx_seq_one_letter_code
_entity_poly.pdbx_strand_id
1 'polypeptide(L)'
;PVFTDCDCGYVMNINNQSVVFTETLRTDFTQLSDVSANMDWRRQEFNVTKEGSSGPYGKLFTPHNIYSSPINPVASNNERNPSAGLLLEVKAALVDDMVPGAEIATTRTDMFYGTYRARIKVNCLPGSCAAFFWV
;
A
#
# COMPACT_ATOMS: atom_id res chain seq x y z
N PRO A 1 30.50 -0.47 -22.98
CA PRO A 1 29.06 -0.79 -23.17
C PRO A 1 28.52 -1.47 -21.91
N VAL A 2 27.71 -0.77 -21.13
CA VAL A 2 26.99 -1.37 -20.00
C VAL A 2 25.84 -2.16 -20.61
N PHE A 3 25.91 -3.48 -20.54
CA PHE A 3 24.75 -4.32 -20.82
C PHE A 3 23.75 -4.03 -19.70
N THR A 4 22.70 -3.28 -20.01
CA THR A 4 21.49 -3.30 -19.19
C THR A 4 21.03 -4.74 -19.14
N ASP A 5 21.06 -5.31 -17.94
CA ASP A 5 20.46 -6.60 -17.63
C ASP A 5 18.98 -6.47 -18.00
N CYS A 6 18.58 -7.01 -19.15
CA CYS A 6 17.17 -7.08 -19.50
C CYS A 6 16.55 -8.01 -18.47
N ASP A 7 15.64 -7.49 -17.65
CA ASP A 7 14.91 -8.28 -16.65
C ASP A 7 14.01 -9.26 -17.44
N CYS A 8 14.55 -10.43 -17.78
CA CYS A 8 13.94 -11.42 -18.70
C CYS A 8 12.72 -12.14 -18.09
N GLY A 9 12.13 -11.56 -17.05
CA GLY A 9 11.12 -12.17 -16.21
C GLY A 9 11.69 -13.12 -15.16
N TYR A 10 10.76 -13.62 -14.33
CA TYR A 10 11.02 -14.52 -13.22
C TYR A 10 10.42 -15.88 -13.51
N VAL A 11 11.22 -16.94 -13.38
CA VAL A 11 10.73 -18.31 -13.51
C VAL A 11 10.35 -18.84 -12.14
N MET A 12 9.14 -19.33 -11.99
CA MET A 12 8.67 -20.03 -10.79
C MET A 12 8.17 -21.41 -11.12
N ASN A 13 8.47 -22.39 -10.27
CA ASN A 13 7.91 -23.74 -10.38
C ASN A 13 6.59 -23.80 -9.62
N ILE A 14 5.49 -23.95 -10.36
CA ILE A 14 4.13 -24.07 -9.83
C ILE A 14 3.59 -25.42 -10.29
N ASN A 15 3.24 -26.31 -9.35
CA ASN A 15 2.72 -27.66 -9.67
C ASN A 15 3.61 -28.46 -10.65
N ASN A 16 4.93 -28.46 -10.42
CA ASN A 16 5.95 -29.08 -11.30
C ASN A 16 6.01 -28.52 -12.73
N GLN A 17 5.43 -27.35 -12.98
CA GLN A 17 5.57 -26.62 -14.24
C GLN A 17 6.36 -25.34 -14.02
N SER A 18 7.34 -25.07 -14.88
CA SER A 18 8.06 -23.80 -14.88
C SER A 18 7.22 -22.75 -15.60
N VAL A 19 6.75 -21.77 -14.85
CA VAL A 19 5.96 -20.62 -15.34
C VAL A 19 6.85 -19.39 -15.36
N VAL A 20 6.84 -18.67 -16.48
CA VAL A 20 7.60 -17.42 -16.66
C VAL A 20 6.66 -16.24 -16.42
N PHE A 21 7.08 -15.32 -15.53
CA PHE A 21 6.44 -14.03 -15.30
C PHE A 21 7.30 -12.94 -15.90
N THR A 22 6.85 -12.27 -16.95
CA THR A 22 7.62 -11.21 -17.62
C THR A 22 7.60 -9.88 -16.86
N GLU A 23 6.68 -9.74 -15.91
CA GLU A 23 6.41 -8.50 -15.20
C GLU A 23 6.57 -8.69 -13.69
N THR A 24 7.10 -7.67 -13.03
CA THR A 24 7.22 -7.63 -11.57
C THR A 24 6.92 -6.23 -11.06
N LEU A 25 6.24 -6.17 -9.91
CA LEU A 25 6.10 -4.94 -9.13
C LEU A 25 6.51 -5.29 -7.71
N ARG A 26 7.65 -4.76 -7.29
CA ARG A 26 8.23 -5.02 -5.97
C ARG A 26 8.60 -3.70 -5.32
N THR A 27 8.14 -3.51 -4.09
CA THR A 27 8.48 -2.33 -3.31
C THR A 27 8.88 -2.76 -1.91
N ASP A 28 10.06 -2.34 -1.48
CA ASP A 28 10.48 -2.42 -0.09
C ASP A 28 10.19 -1.09 0.60
N PHE A 29 9.03 -1.00 1.25
CA PHE A 29 8.63 0.20 1.96
C PHE A 29 9.53 0.55 3.15
N THR A 30 10.39 -0.37 3.60
CA THR A 30 11.34 -0.10 4.69
C THR A 30 12.56 0.69 4.23
N GLN A 31 12.79 0.78 2.92
CA GLN A 31 13.87 1.55 2.29
C GLN A 31 13.37 2.84 1.63
N LEU A 32 12.04 3.01 1.56
CA LEU A 32 11.42 4.13 0.87
C LEU A 32 11.24 5.31 1.84
N SER A 33 11.92 6.43 1.55
CA SER A 33 11.83 7.65 2.37
C SER A 33 10.47 8.34 2.25
N ASP A 34 9.93 8.38 1.04
CA ASP A 34 8.61 8.94 0.75
C ASP A 34 7.94 8.17 -0.39
N VAL A 35 6.78 7.58 -0.10
CA VAL A 35 5.97 6.86 -1.09
C VAL A 35 5.42 7.78 -2.18
N SER A 36 5.31 9.09 -1.90
CA SER A 36 4.86 10.06 -2.90
C SER A 36 5.81 10.19 -4.10
N ALA A 37 7.09 9.86 -3.90
CA ALA A 37 8.10 9.89 -4.96
C ALA A 37 8.15 8.58 -5.78
N ASN A 38 7.40 7.55 -5.37
CA ASN A 38 7.35 6.27 -6.07
C ASN A 38 6.26 6.31 -7.16
N MET A 39 6.64 6.01 -8.41
CA MET A 39 5.73 6.06 -9.57
C MET A 39 4.83 4.82 -9.72
N ASP A 40 5.16 3.72 -9.05
CA ASP A 40 4.37 2.48 -9.08
C ASP A 40 3.13 2.57 -8.21
N TRP A 41 3.08 3.53 -7.27
CA TRP A 41 2.02 3.64 -6.27
C TRP A 41 1.33 4.99 -6.31
N ARG A 42 0.01 4.97 -6.26
CA ARG A 42 -0.85 6.15 -6.15
C ARG A 42 -1.56 6.16 -4.82
N ARG A 43 -1.27 7.19 -4.02
CA ARG A 43 -2.04 7.54 -2.82
C ARG A 43 -3.44 7.97 -3.25
N GLN A 44 -4.46 7.38 -2.65
CA GLN A 44 -5.84 7.63 -3.02
C GLN A 44 -6.42 8.78 -2.20
N GLU A 45 -7.24 9.59 -2.86
CA GLU A 45 -7.97 10.70 -2.26
C GLU A 45 -9.40 10.67 -2.77
N PHE A 46 -10.31 10.20 -1.93
CA PHE A 46 -11.73 10.13 -2.25
C PHE A 46 -12.56 10.00 -0.98
N ASN A 47 -13.84 10.28 -1.11
CA ASN A 47 -14.80 10.05 -0.06
C ASN A 47 -15.95 9.17 -0.56
N VAL A 48 -16.62 8.53 0.39
CA VAL A 48 -17.84 7.76 0.19
C VAL A 48 -18.80 8.20 1.28
N THR A 49 -19.96 8.73 0.90
CA THR A 49 -20.96 9.13 1.88
C THR A 49 -21.49 7.93 2.66
N LYS A 50 -22.20 8.17 3.75
CA LYS A 50 -22.83 7.13 4.54
C LYS A 50 -23.75 6.25 3.69
N GLU A 51 -24.54 6.83 2.80
CA GLU A 51 -25.50 6.14 1.93
C GLU A 51 -24.79 5.23 0.91
N GLY A 52 -23.60 5.63 0.44
CA GLY A 52 -22.75 4.82 -0.44
C GLY A 52 -21.89 3.80 0.32
N SER A 53 -21.85 3.87 1.65
CA SER A 53 -21.09 2.96 2.50
C SER A 53 -21.98 1.83 3.00
N SER A 54 -21.41 0.64 3.19
CA SER A 54 -22.12 -0.49 3.81
C SER A 54 -22.21 -0.40 5.35
N GLY A 55 -21.91 0.76 5.94
CA GLY A 55 -21.77 0.95 7.38
C GLY A 55 -22.50 2.18 7.91
N PRO A 56 -22.47 2.41 9.23
CA PRO A 56 -23.15 3.54 9.85
C PRO A 56 -22.49 4.90 9.60
N TYR A 57 -21.26 4.91 9.08
CA TYR A 57 -20.45 6.09 8.80
C TYR A 57 -19.95 6.05 7.36
N GLY A 58 -19.76 7.23 6.75
CA GLY A 58 -19.05 7.31 5.48
C GLY A 58 -17.55 7.05 5.64
N LYS A 59 -16.82 7.07 4.52
CA LYS A 59 -15.38 6.82 4.47
C LYS A 59 -14.68 8.00 3.83
N LEU A 60 -13.59 8.46 4.43
CA LEU A 60 -12.77 9.55 3.90
C LEU A 60 -11.33 9.07 3.75
N PHE A 61 -10.90 8.76 2.53
CA PHE A 61 -9.53 8.38 2.25
C PHE A 61 -8.72 9.60 1.87
N THR A 62 -7.61 9.83 2.58
CA THR A 62 -6.74 10.98 2.33
C THR A 62 -5.26 10.59 2.35
N PRO A 63 -4.44 11.17 1.45
CA PRO A 63 -2.99 10.98 1.46
C PRO A 63 -2.32 11.39 2.78
N HIS A 64 -2.95 12.26 3.57
CA HIS A 64 -2.45 12.70 4.88
C HIS A 64 -2.48 11.59 5.95
N ASN A 65 -3.11 10.45 5.68
CA ASN A 65 -3.10 9.29 6.56
C ASN A 65 -2.10 8.21 6.11
N ILE A 66 -1.22 8.53 5.16
CA ILE A 66 -0.20 7.63 4.62
C ILE A 66 1.18 8.16 4.99
N TYR A 67 1.99 7.34 5.67
CA TYR A 67 3.32 7.74 6.14
C TYR A 67 4.38 6.71 5.77
N SER A 68 5.48 7.17 5.19
CA SER A 68 6.68 6.37 4.99
C SER A 68 7.57 6.42 6.22
N SER A 69 8.02 5.25 6.69
CA SER A 69 8.93 5.11 7.81
C SER A 69 10.10 4.20 7.41
N PRO A 70 11.16 4.73 6.80
CA PRO A 70 12.32 3.92 6.43
C PRO A 70 13.11 3.44 7.67
N ILE A 71 13.94 2.40 7.53
CA ILE A 71 14.78 1.82 8.60
C ILE A 71 15.77 2.85 9.15
N ASN A 72 16.31 3.71 8.29
CA ASN A 72 17.24 4.78 8.65
C ASN A 72 16.57 6.12 8.33
N PRO A 73 15.61 6.58 9.14
CA PRO A 73 14.98 7.86 8.91
C PRO A 73 16.04 8.96 9.03
N VAL A 74 16.10 9.86 8.04
CA VAL A 74 16.74 11.16 8.23
C VAL A 74 15.95 11.81 9.37
N ALA A 75 16.63 12.11 10.48
CA ALA A 75 16.01 12.54 11.73
C ALA A 75 14.92 13.60 11.47
N SER A 76 13.66 13.19 11.51
CA SER A 76 12.52 14.09 11.50
C SER A 76 12.03 14.19 12.93
N ASN A 77 11.70 15.40 13.37
CA ASN A 77 11.32 15.73 14.75
C ASN A 77 10.00 15.10 15.23
N ASN A 78 9.48 14.10 14.51
CA ASN A 78 8.24 13.42 14.81
C ASN A 78 8.58 12.06 15.44
N GLU A 79 8.50 12.00 16.77
CA GLU A 79 8.64 10.81 17.62
C GLU A 79 7.53 9.75 17.39
N ARG A 80 7.07 9.56 16.15
CA ARG A 80 6.34 8.35 15.81
C ARG A 80 7.41 7.29 15.61
N ASN A 81 7.40 6.28 16.47
CA ASN A 81 8.33 5.15 16.40
C ASN A 81 7.62 3.91 15.84
N PRO A 82 7.12 3.92 14.59
CA PRO A 82 6.55 2.74 14.01
C PRO A 82 7.66 1.80 13.53
N SER A 83 7.32 0.51 13.43
CA SER A 83 8.16 -0.43 12.68
C SER A 83 8.40 0.12 11.26
N ALA A 84 9.61 -0.07 10.72
CA ALA A 84 9.93 0.41 9.39
C ALA A 84 8.96 -0.17 8.34
N GLY A 85 8.54 0.66 7.38
CA GLY A 85 7.58 0.31 6.34
C GLY A 85 6.68 1.48 5.94
N LEU A 86 5.52 1.14 5.36
CA LEU A 86 4.45 2.07 5.01
C LEU A 86 3.33 1.96 6.04
N LEU A 87 2.93 3.09 6.61
CA LEU A 87 1.84 3.20 7.56
C LEU A 87 0.59 3.73 6.86
N LEU A 88 -0.51 3.02 7.07
CA LEU A 88 -1.85 3.40 6.66
C LEU A 88 -2.67 3.61 7.93
N GLU A 89 -3.02 4.86 8.24
CA GLU A 89 -3.73 5.21 9.47
C GLU A 89 -5.25 5.28 9.26
N VAL A 90 -5.98 4.78 10.26
CA VAL A 90 -7.40 5.07 10.46
C VAL A 90 -7.53 5.97 11.69
N LYS A 91 -8.39 6.99 11.62
CA LYS A 91 -8.61 7.94 12.72
C LYS A 91 -9.96 7.72 13.37
N ALA A 92 -10.01 7.91 14.68
CA ALA A 92 -11.24 7.77 15.47
C ALA A 92 -12.15 9.01 15.40
N ALA A 93 -11.57 10.20 15.26
CA ALA A 93 -12.33 11.43 15.11
C ALA A 93 -12.94 11.49 13.71
N LEU A 94 -14.26 11.66 13.65
CA LEU A 94 -15.00 11.81 12.41
C LEU A 94 -14.72 13.18 11.78
N VAL A 95 -14.76 13.22 10.46
CA VAL A 95 -14.77 14.45 9.65
C VAL A 95 -16.00 14.37 8.77
N ASP A 96 -16.94 15.29 8.95
CA ASP A 96 -18.21 15.31 8.20
C ASP A 96 -18.92 13.95 8.17
N ASP A 97 -19.08 13.32 9.35
CA ASP A 97 -19.67 11.99 9.55
C ASP A 97 -18.98 10.82 8.82
N MET A 98 -17.73 11.03 8.39
CA MET A 98 -16.89 10.03 7.72
C MET A 98 -15.71 9.61 8.60
N VAL A 99 -15.38 8.33 8.56
CA VAL A 99 -14.19 7.77 9.20
C VAL A 99 -12.98 8.04 8.31
N PRO A 100 -11.97 8.80 8.76
CA PRO A 100 -10.77 9.03 7.99
C PRO A 100 -9.90 7.77 7.94
N GLY A 101 -9.49 7.38 6.74
CA GLY A 101 -8.64 6.21 6.48
C GLY A 101 -7.55 6.52 5.45
N ALA A 102 -6.87 5.46 5.02
CA ALA A 102 -5.77 5.52 4.07
C ALA A 102 -5.87 4.38 3.06
N GLU A 103 -5.61 4.70 1.80
CA GLU A 103 -5.58 3.73 0.71
C GLU A 103 -4.48 4.10 -0.28
N ILE A 104 -3.78 3.08 -0.76
CA ILE A 104 -2.78 3.20 -1.81
C ILE A 104 -3.01 2.06 -2.81
N ALA A 105 -2.92 2.38 -4.09
CA ALA A 105 -3.11 1.42 -5.16
C ALA A 105 -1.93 1.49 -6.12
N THR A 106 -1.70 0.43 -6.89
CA THR A 106 -0.71 0.49 -7.97
C THR A 106 -1.18 1.43 -9.08
N THR A 107 -0.25 2.08 -9.76
CA THR A 107 -0.52 2.83 -11.00
C THR A 107 -0.68 1.90 -12.20
N ARG A 108 -0.10 0.69 -12.11
CA ARG A 108 -0.27 -0.39 -13.09
C ARG A 108 -1.67 -0.99 -13.03
N THR A 109 -2.26 -1.19 -14.20
CA THR A 109 -3.59 -1.78 -14.40
C THR A 109 -3.55 -3.06 -15.24
N ASP A 110 -2.35 -3.59 -15.51
CA ASP A 110 -2.10 -4.72 -16.41
C ASP A 110 -1.74 -6.02 -15.66
N MET A 111 -1.73 -5.99 -14.33
CA MET A 111 -1.41 -7.13 -13.48
C MET A 111 -2.67 -7.91 -13.11
N PHE A 112 -3.19 -8.73 -14.03
CA PHE A 112 -4.42 -9.53 -13.80
C PHE A 112 -4.18 -10.93 -13.23
N TYR A 113 -3.06 -11.55 -13.58
CA TYR A 113 -2.73 -12.91 -13.18
C TYR A 113 -1.33 -12.94 -12.60
N GLY A 114 -1.16 -13.63 -11.48
CA GLY A 114 0.15 -13.80 -10.88
C GLY A 114 0.09 -14.16 -9.41
N THR A 115 1.19 -13.92 -8.72
CA THR A 115 1.29 -14.06 -7.27
C THR A 115 1.38 -12.68 -6.63
N TYR A 116 0.38 -12.36 -5.79
CA TYR A 116 0.32 -11.11 -5.04
C TYR A 116 0.67 -11.40 -3.60
N ARG A 117 1.71 -10.74 -3.08
CA ARG A 117 2.23 -11.00 -1.73
C ARG A 117 2.55 -9.68 -1.05
N ALA A 118 2.12 -9.56 0.20
CA ALA A 118 2.44 -8.43 1.05
C ALA A 118 2.82 -8.93 2.45
N ARG A 119 3.73 -8.19 3.11
CA ARG A 119 3.99 -8.34 4.54
C ARG A 119 3.28 -7.19 5.25
N ILE A 120 2.28 -7.52 6.04
CA ILE A 120 1.40 -6.54 6.67
C ILE A 120 1.32 -6.81 8.16
N LYS A 121 1.45 -5.74 8.96
CA LYS A 121 1.14 -5.75 10.38
C LYS A 121 -0.14 -4.95 10.57
N VAL A 122 -1.18 -5.62 11.04
CA VAL A 122 -2.49 -5.00 11.32
C VAL A 122 -2.60 -4.66 12.81
N ASN A 123 -3.41 -3.65 13.13
CA ASN A 123 -3.81 -3.36 14.50
C ASN A 123 -5.00 -4.25 14.90
N CYS A 124 -5.16 -4.47 16.21
CA CYS A 124 -6.28 -5.25 16.77
C CYS A 124 -7.37 -4.35 17.35
N LEU A 125 -7.65 -3.19 16.72
CA LEU A 125 -8.69 -2.28 17.21
C LEU A 125 -10.08 -2.73 16.74
N PRO A 126 -11.05 -2.95 17.65
CA PRO A 126 -12.41 -3.33 17.28
C PRO A 126 -13.04 -2.33 16.30
N GLY A 127 -13.71 -2.83 15.27
CA GLY A 127 -14.37 -2.00 14.25
C GLY A 127 -13.44 -1.44 13.17
N SER A 128 -12.12 -1.67 13.26
CA SER A 128 -11.18 -1.35 12.18
C SER A 128 -11.02 -2.52 11.20
N CYS A 129 -10.66 -2.21 9.96
CA CYS A 129 -10.38 -3.18 8.92
C CYS A 129 -9.09 -2.77 8.20
N ALA A 130 -8.24 -3.75 7.88
CA ALA A 130 -7.10 -3.60 7.00
C ALA A 130 -7.22 -4.64 5.90
N ALA A 131 -6.94 -4.25 4.65
CA ALA A 131 -7.14 -5.09 3.50
C ALA A 131 -5.93 -5.03 2.56
N PHE A 132 -5.67 -6.15 1.89
CA PHE A 132 -4.79 -6.28 0.75
C PHE A 132 -5.53 -7.09 -0.31
N PHE A 133 -5.78 -6.46 -1.45
CA PHE A 133 -6.61 -7.02 -2.50
C PHE A 133 -6.11 -6.55 -3.86
N TRP A 134 -6.56 -7.26 -4.89
CA TRP A 134 -6.37 -6.92 -6.29
C TRP A 134 -7.75 -6.99 -6.95
N VAL A 135 -8.07 -6.00 -7.78
CA VAL A 135 -9.36 -5.85 -8.48
C VAL A 135 -9.14 -5.61 -9.96
#